data_AF-A0A1D1UKG0-F1
#
_entry.id   AF-A0A1D1UKG0-F1
#
_cell.length_a   1.000
_cell.length_b   1.000
_cell.length_c   1.000
_cell.angle_alpha   90.00
_cell.angle_beta   90.00
_cell.angle_gamma   90.00
#
_symmetry.space_group_name_H-M   'P 1'
#
loop_
_entity.id
_entity.type
_entity.pdbx_description
1 polymer ?
#
loop_
_entity_poly.entity_id
_entity_poly.type
_entity_poly.pdbx_seq_one_letter_code
_entity_poly.pdbx_strand_id
1 'polypeptide(L)'
;MSHPEVNLNSTVLVNHLKKGDEYHHKIIIKEYYTNHVVYKLGEQSPGSYDGLSYSVKYGEKDGALVGTAHYTGTKDQRLNITMHNVYKLEGDRLLKSSTIDGVTLNCHHKRRI
;
A
#
# COMPACT_ATOMS: atom_id res chain seq x y z
N MET A 1 -4.04 -0.38 12.40
CA MET A 1 -2.74 0.31 12.43
C MET A 1 -3.02 1.79 12.52
N SER A 2 -2.99 2.34 13.74
CA SER A 2 -3.09 3.77 13.96
C SER A 2 -1.68 4.29 14.16
N HIS A 3 -1.36 5.42 13.52
CA HIS A 3 -0.16 6.19 13.82
C HIS A 3 -0.60 7.45 14.55
N PRO A 4 -0.97 7.36 15.85
CA PRO A 4 -1.50 8.50 16.61
C PRO A 4 -0.53 9.69 16.67
N GLU A 5 0.77 9.42 16.51
CA GLU A 5 1.85 10.41 16.41
C GLU A 5 1.86 11.20 15.09
N VAL A 6 1.17 10.71 14.05
CA VAL A 6 1.13 11.36 12.74
C VAL A 6 0.09 12.47 12.73
N ASN A 7 0.55 13.71 12.56
CA ASN A 7 -0.32 14.87 12.35
C ASN A 7 -1.21 14.65 11.11
N LEU A 8 -2.50 15.01 11.20
CA LEU A 8 -3.45 14.97 10.07
C LEU A 8 -2.96 15.74 8.83
N ASN A 9 -2.08 16.73 9.02
CA ASN A 9 -1.48 17.52 7.94
C ASN A 9 -0.18 16.92 7.39
N SER A 10 0.25 15.75 7.88
CA SER A 10 1.45 15.08 7.40
C SER A 10 1.28 14.68 5.93
N THR A 11 2.30 14.97 5.12
CA THR A 11 2.29 14.54 3.73
C THR A 11 2.55 13.03 3.64
N VAL A 12 1.64 12.32 2.99
CA VAL A 12 1.79 10.89 2.64
C VAL A 12 2.16 10.77 1.17
N LEU A 13 3.34 10.22 0.90
CA LEU A 13 3.81 9.91 -0.46
C LEU A 13 3.54 8.45 -0.76
N VAL A 14 2.87 8.17 -1.87
CA VAL A 14 2.60 6.82 -2.37
C VAL A 14 3.20 6.71 -3.77
N ASN A 15 4.09 5.75 -3.97
CA ASN A 15 4.78 5.56 -5.23
C ASN A 15 4.72 4.10 -5.65
N HIS A 16 4.33 3.86 -6.91
CA HIS A 16 4.56 2.59 -7.60
C HIS A 16 5.49 2.87 -8.77
N LEU A 17 6.72 2.34 -8.70
CA LEU A 17 7.75 2.57 -9.72
C LEU A 17 8.16 1.25 -10.35
N LYS A 18 8.03 1.14 -11.67
CA LYS A 18 8.56 0.00 -12.44
C LYS A 18 10.09 0.11 -12.57
N LYS A 19 10.81 -0.99 -12.31
CA LYS A 19 12.25 -1.15 -12.52
C LYS A 19 12.50 -2.51 -13.16
N GLY A 20 12.69 -2.53 -14.49
CA GLY A 20 12.74 -3.78 -15.25
C GLY A 20 11.42 -4.52 -15.13
N ASP A 21 11.48 -5.77 -14.67
CA ASP A 21 10.32 -6.65 -14.48
C ASP A 21 9.67 -6.51 -13.08
N GLU A 22 10.31 -5.75 -12.19
CA GLU A 22 9.84 -5.55 -10.83
C GLU A 22 9.21 -4.17 -10.64
N TYR A 23 8.38 -4.07 -9.61
CA TYR A 23 7.77 -2.83 -9.16
C TYR A 23 8.17 -2.56 -7.72
N HIS A 24 8.45 -1.30 -7.42
CA HIS A 24 8.70 -0.81 -6.07
C HIS A 24 7.48 -0.03 -5.60
N HIS A 25 6.77 -0.56 -4.61
CA HIS A 25 5.72 0.17 -3.91
C HIS A 25 6.32 0.78 -2.63
N LYS A 26 6.34 2.12 -2.56
CA LYS A 26 6.85 2.89 -1.43
C LYS A 26 5.78 3.83 -0.88
N ILE A 27 5.49 3.69 0.41
CA ILE A 27 4.66 4.63 1.17
C ILE A 27 5.56 5.32 2.20
N ILE A 28 5.58 6.66 2.19
CA ILE A 28 6.43 7.46 3.06
C ILE A 28 5.57 8.51 3.76
N ILE A 29 5.62 8.52 5.09
CA ILE A 29 5.20 9.65 5.93
C ILE A 29 6.48 10.12 6.62
N LYS A 30 6.96 11.30 6.21
CA LYS A 30 8.28 11.82 6.63
C LYS A 30 8.42 11.75 8.15
N GLU A 31 9.56 11.27 8.64
CA GLU A 31 9.90 11.14 10.07
C GLU A 31 9.11 10.09 10.88
N TYR A 32 8.04 9.50 10.33
CA TYR A 32 7.19 8.56 11.07
C TYR A 32 7.11 7.15 10.46
N TYR A 33 7.06 7.07 9.14
CA TYR A 33 6.69 5.82 8.47
C TYR A 33 7.37 5.71 7.12
N THR A 34 8.01 4.57 6.88
CA THR A 34 8.42 4.18 5.53
C THR A 34 8.16 2.70 5.36
N ASN A 35 7.34 2.37 4.38
CA ASN A 35 7.11 1.01 3.95
C ASN A 35 7.52 0.88 2.49
N HIS A 36 8.37 -0.10 2.20
CA HIS A 36 8.86 -0.38 0.87
C HIS A 36 8.76 -1.88 0.61
N VAL A 37 7.96 -2.24 -0.40
CA VAL A 37 7.88 -3.60 -0.92
C VAL A 37 8.30 -3.63 -2.39
N VAL A 38 9.01 -4.68 -2.78
CA VAL A 38 9.32 -5.00 -4.16
C VAL A 38 8.42 -6.16 -4.57
N TYR A 39 7.76 -6.04 -5.72
CA TYR A 39 6.82 -7.05 -6.19
C TYR A 39 6.86 -7.23 -7.71
N LYS A 40 6.37 -8.36 -8.18
CA LYS A 40 6.07 -8.63 -9.59
C LYS A 40 4.57 -8.80 -9.77
N LEU A 41 4.06 -8.39 -10.93
CA LEU A 41 2.63 -8.54 -11.22
C LEU A 41 2.26 -10.03 -11.31
N GLY A 42 1.12 -10.41 -10.73
CA GLY A 42 0.62 -11.79 -10.71
C GLY A 42 1.27 -12.69 -9.64
N GLU A 43 2.37 -12.26 -9.04
CA GLU A 43 3.11 -13.02 -8.03
C GLU A 43 2.84 -12.52 -6.62
N GLN A 44 2.99 -13.41 -5.63
CA GLN A 44 2.96 -13.04 -4.23
C GLN A 44 4.37 -12.64 -3.79
N SER A 45 4.49 -11.48 -3.13
CA SER A 45 5.76 -10.94 -2.65
C SER A 45 5.68 -10.64 -1.15
N PRO A 46 6.71 -10.99 -0.37
CA PRO A 46 6.75 -10.68 1.06
C PRO A 46 7.04 -9.20 1.30
N GLY A 47 6.49 -8.67 2.38
CA GLY A 47 6.81 -7.35 2.90
C GLY A 47 6.89 -7.38 4.41
N SER A 48 7.62 -6.43 4.97
CA SER A 48 7.64 -6.22 6.42
C SER A 48 7.71 -4.73 6.73
N TYR A 49 7.08 -4.34 7.83
CA TYR A 49 7.17 -3.00 8.38
C TYR A 49 6.98 -3.08 9.89
N ASP A 50 7.87 -2.45 10.65
CA ASP A 50 7.79 -2.36 12.11
C ASP A 50 7.55 -3.71 12.81
N GLY A 51 8.30 -4.75 12.38
CA GLY A 51 8.17 -6.11 12.91
C GLY A 51 6.92 -6.88 12.46
N LEU A 52 5.97 -6.23 11.79
CA LEU A 52 4.80 -6.86 11.19
C LEU A 52 5.16 -7.45 9.84
N SER A 53 4.86 -8.73 9.67
CA SER A 53 4.96 -9.40 8.37
C SER A 53 3.66 -9.29 7.60
N TYR A 54 3.78 -9.09 6.29
CA TYR A 54 2.66 -9.14 5.38
C TYR A 54 3.11 -9.69 4.02
N SER A 55 2.15 -10.01 3.16
CA SER A 55 2.42 -10.33 1.76
C SER A 55 1.51 -9.54 0.85
N VAL A 56 2.01 -9.20 -0.33
CA VAL A 56 1.25 -8.48 -1.35
C VAL A 56 1.14 -9.34 -2.60
N LYS A 57 0.01 -9.22 -3.29
CA LYS A 57 -0.16 -9.71 -4.65
C LYS A 57 -0.88 -8.65 -5.45
N TYR A 58 -0.21 -8.09 -6.45
CA TYR A 58 -0.74 -7.05 -7.31
C TYR A 58 -0.87 -7.55 -8.75
N GLY A 59 -1.84 -7.01 -9.46
CA GLY A 59 -2.06 -7.21 -10.89
C GLY A 59 -2.65 -5.93 -11.49
N GLU A 60 -2.91 -5.97 -12.79
CA GLU A 60 -3.55 -4.87 -13.50
C GLU A 60 -4.93 -5.30 -13.99
N LYS A 61 -5.90 -4.40 -13.83
CA LYS A 61 -7.27 -4.60 -14.33
C LYS A 61 -7.85 -3.24 -14.70
N ASP A 62 -8.39 -3.13 -15.92
CA ASP A 62 -9.07 -1.93 -16.42
C ASP A 62 -8.24 -0.64 -16.27
N GLY A 63 -6.92 -0.74 -16.48
CA GLY A 63 -5.98 0.38 -16.34
C GLY A 63 -5.68 0.80 -14.88
N ALA A 64 -6.14 0.04 -13.90
CA ALA A 64 -5.83 0.22 -12.48
C ALA A 64 -4.90 -0.89 -11.96
N LEU A 65 -4.05 -0.55 -11.00
CA LEU A 65 -3.30 -1.54 -10.23
C LEU A 65 -4.18 -2.03 -9.09
N VAL A 66 -4.45 -3.34 -9.06
CA VAL A 66 -5.36 -3.98 -8.11
C VAL A 66 -4.62 -5.07 -7.35
N GLY A 67 -4.91 -5.26 -6.08
CA GLY A 67 -4.26 -6.32 -5.33
C GLY A 67 -4.69 -6.46 -3.89
N THR A 68 -4.05 -7.41 -3.21
CA THR A 68 -4.31 -7.70 -1.79
C THR A 68 -3.02 -7.52 -0.99
N ALA A 69 -3.14 -6.95 0.19
CA ALA A 69 -2.13 -7.03 1.24
C ALA A 69 -2.69 -7.90 2.37
N HIS A 70 -2.01 -9.00 2.71
CA HIS A 70 -2.40 -9.90 3.78
C HIS A 70 -1.43 -9.76 4.95
N TYR A 71 -1.91 -9.28 6.09
CA TYR A 71 -1.14 -9.01 7.29
C TYR A 71 -1.29 -10.15 8.28
N THR A 72 -0.16 -10.76 8.67
CA THR A 72 -0.12 -11.92 9.59
C THR A 72 0.29 -11.53 11.02
N GLY A 73 0.74 -10.29 11.21
CA GLY A 73 1.12 -9.75 12.52
C GLY A 73 2.56 -10.05 12.93
N THR A 74 2.84 -9.97 14.23
CA THR A 74 4.13 -10.33 14.83
C THR A 74 4.05 -11.74 15.43
N LYS A 75 5.18 -12.25 15.97
CA LYS A 75 5.19 -13.51 16.73
C LYS A 75 4.28 -13.44 17.97
N ASP A 76 4.20 -12.28 18.59
CA ASP A 76 3.51 -12.08 19.87
C ASP A 76 2.06 -11.60 19.68
N GLN A 77 1.73 -11.06 18.50
CA GLN A 77 0.38 -10.60 18.17
C GLN A 77 0.00 -11.06 16.76
N ARG A 78 -0.77 -12.15 16.68
CA ARG A 78 -1.33 -12.61 15.42
C ARG A 78 -2.34 -11.61 14.88
N LEU A 79 -2.15 -11.22 13.63
CA LEU A 79 -3.14 -10.53 12.82
C LEU A 79 -3.55 -11.46 11.68
N ASN A 80 -4.77 -11.30 11.19
CA ASN A 80 -5.25 -12.05 10.03
C ASN A 80 -6.17 -11.13 9.24
N ILE A 81 -5.59 -10.10 8.64
CA ILE A 81 -6.32 -9.04 7.96
C ILE A 81 -5.92 -9.03 6.49
N THR A 82 -6.92 -9.17 5.62
CA THR A 82 -6.73 -8.98 4.18
C THR A 82 -7.31 -7.64 3.77
N MET A 83 -6.45 -6.80 3.21
CA MET A 83 -6.81 -5.50 2.66
C MET A 83 -6.79 -5.59 1.13
N HIS A 84 -7.92 -5.27 0.50
CA HIS A 84 -8.03 -5.15 -0.95
C HIS A 84 -7.70 -3.71 -1.35
N ASN A 85 -6.73 -3.53 -2.23
CA ASN A 85 -6.28 -2.22 -2.68
C ASN A 85 -6.53 -2.05 -4.18
N VAL A 86 -6.97 -0.85 -4.55
CA VAL A 86 -7.09 -0.38 -5.93
C VAL A 86 -6.39 0.97 -6.02
N TYR A 87 -5.52 1.10 -7.01
CA TYR A 87 -4.81 2.33 -7.34
C TYR A 87 -5.15 2.71 -8.78
N LYS A 88 -5.84 3.82 -8.96
CA LYS A 88 -6.31 4.28 -10.27
C LYS A 88 -5.90 5.73 -10.49
N LEU A 89 -5.36 6.01 -11.67
CA LEU A 89 -5.11 7.38 -12.09
C LEU A 89 -6.41 8.02 -12.59
N GLU A 90 -6.72 9.20 -12.07
CA GLU A 90 -7.87 10.03 -12.43
C GLU A 90 -7.35 11.43 -12.76
N GLY A 91 -6.99 11.64 -14.02
CA GLY A 91 -6.34 12.86 -14.47
C GLY A 91 -4.95 13.04 -13.86
N ASP A 92 -4.77 14.10 -13.06
CA ASP A 92 -3.53 14.45 -12.36
C ASP A 92 -3.44 13.85 -10.94
N ARG A 93 -4.43 13.04 -10.55
CA ARG A 93 -4.56 12.44 -9.22
C ARG A 93 -4.48 10.93 -9.27
N LEU A 94 -4.01 10.35 -8.17
CA LEU A 94 -4.09 8.93 -7.88
C LEU A 94 -5.18 8.72 -6.83
N LEU A 95 -6.24 8.00 -7.18
CA LEU A 95 -7.19 7.46 -6.21
C LEU A 95 -6.64 6.13 -5.68
N LYS A 96 -6.46 6.06 -4.37
CA LYS A 96 -6.20 4.84 -3.62
C LYS A 96 -7.47 4.45 -2.86
N SER A 97 -8.01 3.28 -3.16
CA SER A 97 -9.10 2.66 -2.41
C SER A 97 -8.57 1.44 -1.66
N SER A 98 -8.82 1.38 -0.35
CA SER A 98 -8.45 0.26 0.51
C SER A 98 -9.70 -0.28 1.21
N THR A 99 -10.01 -1.56 1.02
CA THR A 99 -11.18 -2.22 1.60
C THR A 99 -10.75 -3.31 2.57
N ILE A 100 -11.33 -3.30 3.78
CA ILE A 100 -11.16 -4.32 4.82
C ILE A 100 -12.55 -4.66 5.34
N ASP A 101 -12.91 -5.93 5.38
CA ASP A 101 -14.19 -6.42 5.94
C ASP A 101 -15.43 -5.64 5.47
N GLY A 102 -15.47 -5.28 4.18
CA GLY A 102 -16.57 -4.54 3.55
C GLY A 102 -16.53 -3.02 3.76
N VAL A 103 -15.61 -2.48 4.57
CA VAL A 103 -15.42 -1.04 4.75
C VAL A 103 -14.35 -0.52 3.80
N THR A 104 -14.68 0.49 3.00
CA THR A 104 -13.76 1.10 2.02
C THR A 104 -13.34 2.50 2.45
N LEU A 105 -12.02 2.72 2.50
CA LEU A 105 -11.39 4.03 2.62
C LEU A 105 -10.92 4.48 1.23
N ASN A 106 -11.19 5.73 0.88
CA ASN A 106 -10.72 6.37 -0.35
C ASN A 106 -9.81 7.56 -0.03
N CYS A 107 -8.62 7.58 -0.64
CA CYS A 107 -7.64 8.64 -0.50
C CYS A 107 -7.21 9.15 -1.88
N HIS A 108 -7.25 10.46 -2.10
CA HIS A 108 -6.73 11.08 -3.31
C HIS A 108 -5.33 11.65 -3.06
N HIS A 109 -4.38 11.27 -3.91
CA HIS A 109 -3.02 11.79 -3.89
C HIS A 109 -2.79 12.64 -5.14
N LYS A 110 -2.30 13.86 -4.98
CA LYS A 110 -1.88 14.70 -6.12
C LYS A 110 -0.52 14.25 -6.62
N ARG A 111 -0.31 14.24 -7.93
CA ARG A 111 1.02 14.05 -8.51
C ARG A 111 1.95 15.17 -8.02
N ARG A 112 3.15 14.81 -7.55
CA ARG A 112 4.24 15.77 -7.39
C ARG A 112 4.98 15.89 -8.72
N ILE A 113 5.08 17.11 -9.22
CA ILE A 113 5.87 17.49 -10.40
C ILE A 113 7.26 17.85 -9.92
#